data_AF-A0A2G9R8Q9-F1
#
_entry.id   AF-A0A2G9R8Q9-F1
#
_cell.length_a   1.000
_cell.length_b   1.000
_cell.length_c   1.000
_cell.angle_alpha   90.00
_cell.angle_beta   90.00
_cell.angle_gamma   90.00
#
_symmetry.space_group_name_H-M   'P 1'
#
loop_
_entity.id
_entity.type
_entity.pdbx_description
1 polymer ?
#
loop_
_entity_poly.entity_id
_entity_poly.type
_entity_poly.pdbx_seq_one_letter_code
_entity_poly.pdbx_strand_id
1 'polypeptide(L)' 'MNVPRFKASNMSFVEMVEMVDILKRADYDGKHGPYPNPNVRKAKIMTKVVKSLQKNFGVRRSKDQLRK' A
#
# COMPACT_ATOMS: atom_id res chain seq x y z
N MET A 1 -28.49 -2.85 3.06
CA MET A 1 -27.63 -2.95 1.86
C MET A 1 -26.47 -3.87 2.18
N ASN A 2 -26.38 -5.07 1.58
CA ASN A 2 -25.27 -5.99 1.80
C ASN A 2 -24.04 -5.50 1.02
N VAL A 3 -23.10 -4.86 1.71
CA VAL A 3 -21.79 -4.54 1.13
C VAL A 3 -21.05 -5.86 0.94
N PRO A 4 -20.63 -6.24 -0.28
CA PRO A 4 -19.87 -7.47 -0.50
C PRO A 4 -18.61 -7.43 0.38
N ARG A 5 -18.50 -8.37 1.31
CA ARG A 5 -17.31 -8.51 2.14
C ARG A 5 -16.17 -8.97 1.23
N PHE A 6 -15.26 -8.05 0.87
CA PHE A 6 -14.04 -8.39 0.14
C PHE A 6 -13.22 -9.39 0.97
N LYS A 7 -13.35 -10.69 0.63
CA LYS A 7 -12.50 -11.74 1.19
C LYS A 7 -11.07 -11.44 0.74
N ALA A 8 -10.14 -11.34 1.68
CA ALA A 8 -8.75 -11.13 1.34
C ALA A 8 -8.26 -12.37 0.57
N SER A 9 -7.92 -12.21 -0.71
CA SER A 9 -7.10 -13.19 -1.42
C SER A 9 -5.67 -13.08 -0.91
N ASN A 10 -4.96 -14.20 -0.86
CA ASN A 10 -3.51 -14.17 -0.66
C ASN A 10 -2.90 -13.29 -1.75
N MET A 11 -1.92 -12.45 -1.39
CA MET A 11 -1.19 -11.67 -2.37
C MET A 11 -0.28 -12.59 -3.19
N SER A 12 -0.20 -12.32 -4.48
CA SER A 12 0.81 -12.91 -5.34
C SER A 12 2.19 -12.35 -5.00
N PHE A 13 3.23 -13.12 -5.32
CA PHE A 13 4.62 -12.69 -5.15
C PHE A 13 4.91 -11.37 -5.88
N VAL A 14 4.35 -11.18 -7.08
CA VAL A 14 4.59 -9.97 -7.89
C VAL A 14 3.94 -8.73 -7.25
N GLU A 15 2.71 -8.85 -6.72
CA GLU A 15 2.07 -7.77 -5.95
C GLU A 15 2.90 -7.39 -4.70
N MET A 16 3.49 -8.38 -4.02
CA MET A 16 4.33 -8.15 -2.85
C MET A 16 5.63 -7.41 -3.22
N VAL A 17 6.29 -7.82 -4.31
CA VAL A 17 7.53 -7.18 -4.76
C VAL A 17 7.29 -5.71 -5.11
N GLU A 18 6.20 -5.40 -5.81
CA GLU A 18 5.80 -4.01 -6.12
C GLU A 18 5.61 -3.18 -4.84
N MET A 19 4.96 -3.74 -3.81
CA MET A 19 4.81 -3.02 -2.54
C MET A 19 6.15 -2.72 -1.88
N VAL A 20 7.02 -3.72 -1.80
CA VAL A 20 8.33 -3.59 -1.16
C VAL A 20 9.17 -2.56 -1.91
N ASP A 21 9.09 -2.50 -3.24
CA ASP A 21 9.74 -1.46 -4.02
C ASP A 21 9.22 -0.06 -3.68
N ILE A 22 7.90 0.12 -3.61
CA ILE A 22 7.28 1.40 -3.23
C ILE A 22 7.67 1.83 -1.81
N LEU A 23 7.71 0.89 -0.87
CA LEU A 23 8.14 1.14 0.51
C LEU A 23 9.59 1.62 0.53
N LYS A 24 10.51 0.86 -0.06
CA LYS A 24 11.92 1.22 -0.17
C LYS A 24 12.09 2.58 -0.84
N ARG A 25 11.44 2.81 -1.99
CA ARG A 25 11.58 4.06 -2.72
C ARG A 25 11.04 5.25 -1.95
N ALA A 26 9.94 5.10 -1.22
CA ALA A 26 9.39 6.16 -0.37
C ALA A 26 10.20 6.38 0.91
N ASP A 27 10.92 5.36 1.38
CA ASP A 27 11.81 5.45 2.53
C ASP A 27 13.14 6.11 2.20
N TYR A 28 13.72 5.78 1.04
CA TYR A 28 15.03 6.25 0.58
C TYR A 28 15.00 7.60 -0.15
N ASP A 29 13.83 8.10 -0.61
CA ASP A 29 13.78 9.29 -1.46
C ASP A 29 14.41 10.53 -0.81
N GLY A 30 14.54 10.60 0.52
CA GLY A 30 15.15 11.74 1.24
C GLY A 30 14.44 13.10 1.05
N LYS A 31 13.50 13.18 0.11
CA LYS A 31 12.67 14.35 -0.26
C LYS A 31 11.72 14.79 0.85
N HIS A 32 11.55 13.96 1.86
CA HIS A 32 10.72 14.27 3.00
C HIS A 32 11.62 14.30 4.23
N GLY A 33 11.82 15.50 4.80
CA GLY A 33 12.38 15.65 6.14
C GLY A 33 11.60 14.83 7.17
N PRO A 34 12.14 14.64 8.38
CA PRO A 34 11.52 13.80 9.40
C PRO A 34 10.04 14.17 9.55
N TYR A 35 9.15 13.23 9.19
CA TYR A 35 7.72 13.45 9.32
C TYR A 35 7.40 13.60 10.82
N PRO A 36 6.70 14.67 11.24
CA PRO A 36 6.35 14.87 12.65
C PRO A 36 5.51 13.72 13.22
N ASN A 37 4.82 12.99 12.35
CA ASN A 37 4.00 11.85 12.73
C ASN A 37 4.29 10.64 11.82
N PRO A 38 4.88 9.55 12.35
CA PRO A 38 5.17 8.35 11.58
C PRO A 38 3.90 7.68 11.02
N ASN A 39 2.74 7.85 11.65
CA ASN A 39 1.47 7.30 11.16
C ASN A 39 1.00 8.01 9.88
N VAL A 40 1.26 9.30 9.75
CA VAL A 40 0.95 10.08 8.54
C VAL A 40 1.80 9.60 7.37
N ARG A 41 3.10 9.35 7.62
CA ARG A 41 4.02 8.81 6.60
C ARG A 41 3.56 7.43 6.14
N LYS A 42 3.30 6.51 7.07
CA LYS A 42 2.75 5.18 6.75
C LYS A 42 1.47 5.30 5.92
N ALA A 43 0.51 6.14 6.32
CA ALA A 43 -0.75 6.30 5.59
C ALA A 43 -0.58 6.82 4.15
N LYS A 44 0.36 7.74 3.91
CA LYS A 44 0.70 8.22 2.56
C LYS A 44 1.32 7.12 1.71
N ILE A 45 2.23 6.33 2.27
CA ILE A 45 2.87 5.21 1.55
C ILE A 45 1.85 4.13 1.20
N MET A 46 0.98 3.74 2.15
CA MET A 46 -0.10 2.79 1.89
C MET A 46 -1.05 3.28 0.78
N THR A 47 -1.25 4.59 0.66
CA THR A 47 -2.07 5.16 -0.42
C THR A 47 -1.40 4.98 -1.79
N LYS A 48 -0.07 5.15 -1.87
CA LYS A 48 0.69 4.89 -3.11
C LYS A 48 0.62 3.41 -3.50
N VAL A 49 0.77 2.53 -2.52
CA VAL A 49 0.66 1.08 -2.69
C VAL A 49 -0.71 0.69 -3.26
N VAL A 50 -1.81 1.10 -2.62
CA VAL A 50 -3.17 0.78 -3.08
C VAL A 50 -3.39 1.28 -4.52
N LYS A 51 -2.92 2.48 -4.83
CA LYS A 51 -3.03 3.07 -6.16
C LYS A 51 -2.21 2.30 -7.21
N SER A 52 -1.00 1.86 -6.88
CA SER A 52 -0.17 1.06 -7.79
C SER A 52 -0.80 -0.30 -8.07
N LEU A 53 -1.25 -1.00 -7.03
CA LEU A 53 -1.86 -2.33 -7.19
C LEU A 53 -3.11 -2.29 -8.06
N GLN A 54 -3.94 -1.27 -7.87
CA GLN A 54 -5.12 -1.08 -8.71
C GLN A 54 -4.73 -0.77 -10.16
N LYS A 55 -3.71 0.07 -10.38
CA LYS A 55 -3.32 0.51 -11.73
C LYS A 55 -2.59 -0.57 -12.52
N ASN A 56 -1.65 -1.27 -11.88
CA ASN A 56 -0.74 -2.20 -12.55
C ASN A 56 -1.26 -3.64 -12.57
N PHE A 57 -1.99 -4.06 -11.54
CA PHE A 57 -2.49 -5.43 -11.41
C PHE A 57 -4.02 -5.55 -11.47
N GLY A 58 -4.74 -4.42 -11.50
CA GLY A 58 -6.21 -4.42 -11.44
C GLY A 58 -6.76 -4.89 -10.09
N VAL A 59 -5.91 -5.04 -9.07
CA VAL A 59 -6.31 -5.60 -7.79
C VAL A 59 -6.72 -4.50 -6.81
N ARG A 60 -7.93 -4.63 -6.26
CA ARG A 60 -8.46 -3.71 -5.26
C ARG A 60 -8.12 -4.21 -3.86
N ARG A 61 -7.27 -3.47 -3.14
CA ARG A 61 -6.89 -3.74 -1.73
C ARG A 61 -7.28 -2.58 -0.83
N SER A 62 -7.70 -2.88 0.40
CA SER A 62 -7.93 -1.84 1.42
C SER A 62 -6.68 -1.59 2.26
N LYS A 63 -6.52 -0.39 2.82
CA LYS A 63 -5.38 -0.08 3.71
C LYS A 63 -5.30 -1.03 4.90
N ASP A 64 -6.43 -1.47 5.43
CA ASP A 64 -6.48 -2.40 6.57
C ASP A 64 -6.06 -3.81 6.20
N GLN A 65 -6.34 -4.27 4.97
CA GLN A 65 -5.84 -5.56 4.47
C GLN A 65 -4.33 -5.58 4.30
N LEU A 66 -3.72 -4.41 4.05
CA LEU A 66 -2.28 -4.29 3.81
C LEU A 66 -1.48 -4.00 5.08
N ARG A 67 -2.14 -3.70 6.19
CA ARG A 67 -1.52 -3.49 7.51
C ARG A 67 -1.46 -4.75 8.36
N LYS A 68 -2.21 -5.77 7.94
CA LYS A 68 -2.28 -7.07 8.60
C LYS A 68 -1.09 -7.93 8.19
#